data_AF-A0A5R9QFU2-F1
#
_entry.id   AF-A0A5R9QFU2-F1
#
_cell.length_a   1.000
_cell.length_b   1.000
_cell.length_c   1.000
_cell.angle_alpha   90.00
_cell.angle_beta   90.00
_cell.angle_gamma   90.00
#
_symmetry.space_group_name_H-M   'P 1'
#
loop_
_entity.id
_entity.type
_entity.pdbx_description
1 polymer ?
#
loop_
_entity_poly.entity_id
_entity_poly.type
_entity_poly.pdbx_seq_one_letter_code
_entity_poly.pdbx_strand_id
1 'polypeptide(L)'
;MTPRNPLAAAVFAGGLTMALGTPVAVAQEGFVDGSKLSVNARNFYINRNFVDSANAQSKAEEWTQSFILNFQSGYTSGPIGFGVDTLGLLSVKLDGGGGTYG
;
A
#
# COMPACT_ATOMS: atom_id res chain seq x y z
N MET A 1 -23.10 -55.12 -19.33
CA MET A 1 -22.51 -53.78 -19.16
C MET A 1 -21.05 -53.94 -18.74
N THR A 2 -20.18 -53.22 -19.43
CA THR A 2 -18.70 -53.31 -19.55
C THR A 2 -17.91 -53.10 -18.25
N PRO A 3 -16.66 -53.61 -18.16
CA PRO A 3 -15.85 -53.63 -16.94
C PRO A 3 -15.22 -52.27 -16.59
N ARG A 4 -14.93 -52.08 -15.29
CA ARG A 4 -14.36 -50.86 -14.68
C ARG A 4 -12.84 -50.82 -14.90
N ASN A 5 -12.34 -49.70 -15.41
CA ASN A 5 -10.92 -49.45 -15.71
C ASN A 5 -10.15 -49.08 -14.40
N PRO A 6 -9.17 -49.87 -13.92
CA PRO A 6 -8.49 -49.64 -12.63
C PRO A 6 -7.38 -48.57 -12.68
N LEU A 7 -7.14 -47.96 -13.85
CA LEU A 7 -6.05 -47.01 -14.08
C LEU A 7 -6.28 -45.61 -13.48
N ALA A 8 -7.50 -45.28 -13.05
CA ALA A 8 -7.79 -43.97 -12.45
C ALA A 8 -7.24 -43.83 -11.02
N ALA A 9 -6.96 -44.92 -10.32
CA ALA A 9 -6.48 -44.89 -8.93
C ALA A 9 -4.97 -44.59 -8.81
N ALA A 10 -4.19 -44.77 -9.88
CA ALA A 10 -2.73 -44.65 -9.83
C ALA A 10 -2.21 -43.21 -9.99
N VAL A 11 -3.04 -42.26 -10.46
CA VAL A 11 -2.61 -40.87 -10.71
C VAL A 11 -2.67 -40.00 -9.45
N PHE A 12 -3.36 -40.44 -8.39
CA PHE A 12 -3.45 -39.69 -7.13
C PHE A 12 -2.34 -40.01 -6.11
N ALA A 13 -1.51 -41.02 -6.37
CA ALA A 13 -0.46 -41.44 -5.42
C ALA A 13 0.89 -40.71 -5.59
N GLY A 14 1.06 -39.88 -6.63
CA GLY A 14 2.33 -39.21 -6.93
C GLY A 14 2.51 -37.79 -6.38
N GLY A 15 1.48 -37.20 -5.75
CA GLY A 15 1.45 -35.76 -5.48
C GLY A 15 1.47 -35.31 -4.02
N LEU A 16 1.66 -36.19 -3.03
CA LEU A 16 1.49 -35.82 -1.62
C LEU A 16 2.51 -36.46 -0.65
N THR A 17 3.81 -36.38 -0.96
CA THR A 17 4.88 -36.75 -0.03
C THR A 17 5.72 -35.58 0.51
N MET A 18 5.36 -34.32 0.21
CA MET A 18 5.99 -33.14 0.82
C MET A 18 5.20 -32.56 2.01
N ALA A 19 4.77 -33.41 2.95
CA ALA A 19 4.07 -32.96 4.17
C ALA A 19 4.65 -33.55 5.45
N LEU A 20 5.96 -33.88 5.47
CA LEU A 20 6.65 -34.33 6.67
C LEU A 20 7.86 -33.44 6.98
N GLY A 21 7.59 -32.40 7.77
CA GLY A 21 8.46 -32.05 8.89
C GLY A 21 9.70 -31.19 8.65
N THR A 22 9.93 -30.64 7.46
CA THR A 22 10.92 -29.56 7.33
C THR A 22 10.23 -28.24 7.66
N PRO A 23 10.70 -27.45 8.66
CA PRO A 23 10.33 -26.06 8.70
C PRO A 23 10.88 -25.48 7.39
N VAL A 24 9.99 -25.21 6.43
CA VAL A 24 10.31 -24.28 5.36
C VAL A 24 10.62 -22.99 6.09
N ALA A 25 11.90 -22.72 6.30
CA ALA A 25 12.37 -21.41 6.70
C ALA A 25 12.04 -20.51 5.51
N VAL A 26 10.82 -20.00 5.47
CA VAL A 26 10.48 -18.86 4.65
C VAL A 26 11.47 -17.79 5.10
N ALA A 27 12.37 -17.40 4.19
CA ALA A 27 13.27 -16.28 4.43
C ALA A 27 12.38 -15.03 4.49
N GLN A 28 11.78 -14.79 5.66
CA GLN A 28 11.05 -13.58 5.92
C GLN A 28 12.11 -12.52 6.23
N GLU A 29 12.22 -11.51 5.38
CA GLU A 29 13.02 -10.33 5.68
C GLU A 29 12.61 -9.84 7.08
N GLY A 30 13.58 -9.73 7.99
CA GLY A 30 13.33 -9.46 9.40
C GLY A 30 12.66 -8.09 9.60
N PHE A 31 12.29 -7.76 10.85
CA PHE A 31 11.60 -6.50 11.16
C PHE A 31 12.30 -5.27 10.56
N VAL A 32 13.62 -5.21 10.64
CA VAL A 32 14.43 -4.13 10.05
C VAL A 32 14.72 -4.37 8.58
N ASP A 33 15.17 -5.57 8.21
CA ASP A 33 15.59 -5.88 6.84
C ASP A 33 14.45 -5.79 5.81
N GLY A 34 13.21 -6.08 6.24
CA GLY A 34 12.01 -5.97 5.42
C GLY A 34 11.36 -4.59 5.46
N SER A 35 11.99 -3.61 6.14
CA SER A 35 11.45 -2.26 6.26
C SER A 35 11.50 -1.51 4.93
N LYS A 36 10.43 -0.77 4.63
CA LYS A 36 10.31 0.10 3.46
C LYS A 36 10.01 1.52 3.89
N LEU A 37 10.80 2.46 3.36
CA LEU A 37 10.59 3.89 3.55
C LEU A 37 10.40 4.55 2.19
N SER A 38 9.31 5.29 2.02
CA SER A 38 9.04 6.12 0.85
C SER A 38 8.69 7.53 1.30
N VAL A 39 9.30 8.52 0.63
CA VAL A 39 8.99 9.93 0.84
C VAL A 39 8.50 10.51 -0.48
N ASN A 40 7.25 10.96 -0.51
CA ASN A 40 6.65 11.62 -1.65
C ASN A 40 6.62 13.13 -1.41
N ALA A 41 7.46 13.86 -2.13
CA ALA A 41 7.37 15.31 -2.25
C ALA A 41 6.37 15.64 -3.36
N ARG A 42 5.19 16.15 -2.99
CA ARG A 42 4.12 16.53 -3.89
C ARG A 42 4.05 18.05 -3.98
N ASN A 43 4.35 18.58 -5.15
CA ASN A 43 4.00 19.96 -5.49
C ASN A 43 2.62 19.95 -6.16
N PHE A 44 1.67 20.72 -5.65
CA PHE A 44 0.31 20.73 -6.18
C PHE A 44 -0.24 22.15 -6.28
N TYR A 45 -0.56 22.56 -7.51
CA TYR A 45 -1.21 23.82 -7.84
C TYR A 45 -2.63 23.53 -8.34
N ILE A 46 -3.61 24.24 -7.79
CA ILE A 46 -4.99 24.20 -8.25
C ILE A 46 -5.49 25.61 -8.51
N ASN A 47 -6.16 25.78 -9.65
CA ASN A 47 -6.87 26.99 -10.00
C ASN A 47 -8.28 26.62 -10.48
N ARG A 48 -9.28 27.19 -9.83
CA ARG A 48 -10.69 27.00 -10.13
C ARG A 48 -11.33 28.36 -10.32
N ASN A 49 -11.85 28.59 -11.51
CA ASN A 49 -12.66 29.76 -11.84
C ASN A 49 -14.15 29.44 -11.65
N PHE A 50 -14.86 30.23 -10.86
CA PHE A 50 -16.31 30.10 -10.67
C PHE A 50 -17.02 31.02 -11.66
N VAL A 51 -17.76 30.42 -12.59
CA VAL A 51 -18.40 31.16 -13.70
C VAL A 51 -19.83 31.62 -13.39
N ASP A 52 -20.46 31.03 -12.38
CA ASP A 52 -21.82 31.38 -11.98
C ASP A 52 -21.81 32.52 -10.96
N SER A 53 -22.57 33.58 -11.27
CA SER A 53 -22.69 34.82 -10.50
C SER A 53 -23.40 34.64 -9.16
N ALA A 54 -24.04 33.50 -8.91
CA ALA A 54 -24.57 33.13 -7.61
C ALA A 54 -23.49 32.70 -6.60
N ASN A 55 -22.26 32.43 -7.04
CA ASN A 55 -21.17 32.05 -6.15
C ASN A 55 -20.61 33.28 -5.41
N ALA A 56 -20.49 33.16 -4.09
CA ALA A 56 -19.91 34.22 -3.26
C ALA A 56 -18.41 34.49 -3.56
N GLN A 57 -17.73 33.56 -4.21
CA GLN A 57 -16.31 33.66 -4.57
C GLN A 57 -16.14 33.44 -6.08
N SER A 58 -15.33 34.29 -6.73
CA SER A 58 -15.10 34.25 -8.17
C SER A 58 -13.98 33.28 -8.58
N LYS A 59 -13.00 33.03 -7.71
CA LYS A 59 -11.90 32.09 -7.97
C LYS A 59 -11.44 31.37 -6.70
N ALA A 60 -10.97 30.14 -6.81
CA ALA A 60 -10.22 29.43 -5.77
C ALA A 60 -8.87 28.99 -6.35
N GLU A 61 -7.78 29.45 -5.72
CA GLU A 61 -6.43 29.21 -6.19
C GLU A 61 -5.58 28.90 -4.97
N GLU A 62 -4.88 27.77 -5.03
CA GLU A 62 -4.03 27.31 -3.94
C GLU A 62 -2.80 26.61 -4.49
N TRP A 63 -1.67 26.86 -3.85
CA TRP A 63 -0.41 26.19 -4.14
C TRP A 63 0.16 25.60 -2.85
N THR A 64 0.38 24.29 -2.87
CA THR A 64 0.89 23.55 -1.71
C THR A 64 2.11 22.73 -2.09
N GLN A 65 3.03 22.64 -1.13
CA GLN A 65 4.11 21.67 -1.13
C GLN A 65 3.87 20.68 0.01
N SER A 66 3.56 19.44 -0.33
CA SER A 66 3.34 18.37 0.63
C SER A 66 4.51 17.39 0.67
N PHE A 67 4.80 16.87 1.85
CA PHE A 67 5.72 15.78 2.10
C PHE A 67 4.93 14.65 2.77
N ILE A 68 4.81 13.53 2.08
CA ILE A 68 4.13 12.32 2.57
C ILE A 68 5.21 11.29 2.85
N LEU A 69 5.42 11.01 4.13
CA LEU A 69 6.33 9.97 4.59
C LEU A 69 5.52 8.71 4.85
N ASN A 70 5.85 7.63 4.16
CA ASN A 70 5.27 6.32 4.36
C ASN A 70 6.38 5.36 4.79
N PHE A 71 6.30 4.87 6.02
CA PHE A 71 7.23 3.89 6.57
C PHE A 71 6.46 2.65 7.01
N GLN A 72 6.92 1.50 6.55
CA GLN A 72 6.38 0.19 6.92
C GLN A 72 7.55 -0.67 7.40
N SER A 73 7.45 -1.23 8.60
CA SER A 73 8.44 -2.19 9.05
C SER A 73 8.23 -3.55 8.38
N GLY A 74 9.26 -4.38 8.36
CA GLY A 74 9.08 -5.81 8.17
C GLY A 74 8.36 -6.44 9.36
N TYR A 75 8.13 -7.76 9.30
CA TYR A 75 7.54 -8.51 10.41
C TYR A 75 8.62 -9.19 11.25
N THR A 76 8.46 -9.23 12.57
CA THR A 76 9.35 -10.01 13.45
C THR A 76 9.34 -11.49 13.09
N SER A 77 10.47 -12.17 13.25
CA SER A 77 10.59 -13.60 13.01
C SER A 77 9.84 -14.42 14.06
N GLY A 78 9.13 -15.46 13.62
CA GLY A 78 8.43 -16.39 14.49
C GLY A 78 7.10 -16.85 13.87
N PRO A 79 6.39 -17.78 14.54
CA PRO A 79 5.10 -18.28 14.06
C PRO A 79 4.03 -17.17 13.93
N ILE A 80 4.17 -16.08 14.68
CA ILE A 80 3.37 -14.86 14.59
C ILE A 80 4.33 -13.68 14.45
N GLY A 81 4.20 -12.94 13.36
CA GLY A 81 5.02 -11.75 13.09
C GLY A 81 4.30 -10.47 13.52
N PHE A 82 5.04 -9.54 14.12
CA PHE A 82 4.58 -8.20 14.46
C PHE A 82 5.26 -7.17 13.56
N GLY A 83 4.49 -6.18 13.09
CA GLY A 83 4.96 -5.07 12.26
C GLY A 83 4.37 -3.75 12.73
N VAL A 84 4.97 -2.64 12.30
CA VAL A 84 4.55 -1.28 12.60
C VAL A 84 4.56 -0.47 11.30
N ASP A 85 3.45 0.20 11.04
CA ASP A 85 3.31 1.14 9.92
C ASP A 85 3.10 2.55 10.47
N THR A 86 3.76 3.52 9.84
CA THR A 86 3.60 4.94 10.16
C THR A 86 3.42 5.77 8.90
N LEU A 87 2.49 6.72 8.97
CA LEU A 87 2.20 7.66 7.90
C LEU A 87 2.37 9.09 8.44
N GLY A 88 3.37 9.80 7.95
CA GLY A 88 3.62 11.20 8.24
C GLY A 88 3.10 12.07 7.10
N LEU A 89 2.29 13.07 7.43
CA LEU A 89 1.74 14.02 6.46
C LEU A 89 2.14 15.44 6.88
N LEU A 90 2.89 16.12 6.02
CA LEU A 90 3.21 17.53 6.17
C LEU A 90 2.78 18.26 4.90
N SER A 91 2.09 19.38 5.05
CA SER A 91 1.72 20.25 3.93
C SER A 91 2.04 21.68 4.28
N VAL A 92 2.79 22.34 3.41
CA VAL A 92 3.15 23.75 3.52
C VAL A 92 2.39 24.50 2.44
N LYS A 93 1.60 25.50 2.84
CA LYS A 93 0.95 26.42 1.92
C LYS A 93 1.99 27.40 1.39
N LEU A 94 2.16 27.42 0.07
CA LEU A 94 3.03 28.35 -0.63
C LEU A 94 2.25 29.59 -1.07
N ASP A 95 1.02 29.40 -1.56
CA ASP A 95 0.12 30.47 -1.96
C ASP A 95 -1.36 30.02 -1.82
N GLY A 96 -2.27 30.98 -1.66
CA GLY A 96 -3.71 30.74 -1.46
C GLY A 96 -4.27 31.64 -0.37
N GLY A 97 -4.50 32.90 -0.71
CA GLY A 97 -5.10 33.91 0.18
C GLY A 97 -5.51 35.17 -0.58
N GLY A 98 -6.24 36.07 0.08
CA GLY A 98 -6.66 37.36 -0.52
C GLY A 98 -7.83 37.25 -1.50
N GLY A 99 -8.90 36.54 -1.12
CA GLY A 99 -10.11 36.37 -1.95
C GLY A 99 -10.20 35.01 -2.66
N THR A 100 -9.19 34.18 -2.49
CA THR A 100 -9.19 32.74 -2.77
C THR A 100 -9.05 32.04 -1.41
N TYR A 101 -10.04 31.24 -1.01
CA TYR A 101 -10.01 30.48 0.25
C TYR A 101 -8.64 29.84 0.52
N GLY A 102 -8.15 30.04 1.74
CA GLY A 102 -6.99 29.38 2.35
C GLY A 102 -6.92 29.69 3.83
#